data_AF-A0A2N1W8H4-F1
#
_entry.id   AF-A0A2N1W8H4-F1
#
_cell.length_a   1.000
_cell.length_b   1.000
_cell.length_c   1.000
_cell.angle_alpha   90.00
_cell.angle_beta   90.00
_cell.angle_gamma   90.00
#
_symmetry.space_group_name_H-M   'P 1'
#
loop_
_entity.id
_entity.type
_entity.pdbx_description
1 polymer ?
#
loop_
_entity_poly.entity_id
_entity_poly.type
_entity_poly.pdbx_seq_one_letter_code
_entity_poly.pdbx_strand_id
1 'polypeptide(L)'
;MRGKNTFLFPFFVFIMLMSISCAGGGKGEMLSDYSSNGMSLINIKQVNPEKLLKKITELDIKINSFNGDFKSSEYKEIITGLEEATEQYKSYMDREKFADYENGKYLVPPMTELSVEVDSFCLDPGKAVPAENEPYVLVNGDPDIPMFNEIMKATNTRIKADKNVKQNLLWNLKNNVRFEFLSEKEKELLLEIDPLAYLKINSYLKDAAAGYLKSMIPGLAQAEGVADFVKGTAYKYEEYTSVLRRAVSSESLPDVMGPVKADGYDLFTLVKADGYSKIKLTFINMTEDEIQVNSFLNPFRMDVQPLAFDLPVKPDDEWKKKLKASFGKLAADSVEKIQKMKKRNLAEGDRKTIEDNPEMIVDIWKANEDQKKAFEMTEKFCKENPDLCSKQRHNCMGDAFRHALWNALMERDVDEFAVEIANNHELNPGPVEEKEMDLFNNEKGREIGRLLHDEGIKDDEAYYKAVIDAVESLKTLK
;
A
#
# COMPACT_ATOMS: atom_id res chain seq x y z
N MET A 1 -41.72 -12.49 -45.85
CA MET A 1 -41.89 -12.04 -44.45
C MET A 1 -40.68 -12.48 -43.64
N ARG A 2 -39.99 -11.52 -43.00
CA ARG A 2 -39.09 -11.60 -41.81
C ARG A 2 -38.16 -12.81 -41.69
N GLY A 3 -36.85 -12.70 -41.53
CA GLY A 3 -35.97 -11.58 -41.24
C GLY A 3 -34.66 -12.18 -40.70
N LYS A 4 -33.53 -11.83 -41.32
CA LYS A 4 -32.19 -12.05 -40.78
C LYS A 4 -32.01 -11.12 -39.58
N ASN A 5 -31.27 -11.53 -38.55
CA ASN A 5 -30.37 -10.64 -37.81
C ASN A 5 -29.40 -11.44 -36.94
N THR A 6 -28.15 -11.45 -37.39
CA THR A 6 -26.91 -11.61 -36.64
C THR A 6 -26.82 -10.55 -35.53
N PHE A 7 -26.59 -10.99 -34.29
CA PHE A 7 -26.26 -10.12 -33.17
C PHE A 7 -24.79 -9.68 -33.29
N LEU A 8 -24.56 -8.40 -33.54
CA LEU A 8 -23.28 -7.73 -33.33
C LEU A 8 -23.18 -7.34 -31.85
N PHE A 9 -22.07 -7.68 -31.21
CA PHE A 9 -21.58 -7.07 -29.97
C PHE A 9 -21.25 -5.59 -30.23
N PRO A 10 -21.70 -4.63 -29.39
CA PRO A 10 -21.18 -3.28 -29.44
C PRO A 10 -19.90 -3.20 -28.60
N PHE A 11 -18.77 -3.01 -29.28
CA PHE A 11 -17.57 -2.43 -28.70
C PHE A 11 -17.89 -0.97 -28.35
N PHE A 12 -18.14 -0.67 -27.08
CA PHE A 12 -18.21 0.70 -26.59
C PHE A 12 -16.78 1.23 -26.46
N VAL A 13 -16.28 1.87 -27.51
CA VAL A 13 -15.09 2.72 -27.42
C VAL A 13 -15.56 4.06 -26.83
N PHE A 14 -15.23 4.30 -25.57
CA PHE A 14 -15.42 5.59 -24.92
C PHE A 14 -14.38 6.58 -25.48
N ILE A 15 -14.79 7.43 -26.42
CA ILE A 15 -13.96 8.54 -26.90
C ILE A 15 -14.15 9.69 -25.90
N MET A 16 -13.19 9.88 -25.00
CA MET A 16 -13.09 11.09 -24.18
C MET A 16 -12.74 12.27 -25.10
N LEU A 17 -13.64 13.25 -25.17
CA LEU A 17 -13.44 14.52 -25.86
C LEU A 17 -12.49 15.40 -25.02
N MET A 18 -11.22 15.47 -25.40
CA MET A 18 -10.29 16.48 -24.89
C MET A 18 -10.62 17.85 -25.50
N SER A 19 -11.20 18.74 -24.69
CA SER A 19 -11.33 20.15 -25.03
C SER A 19 -10.03 20.89 -24.67
N ILE A 20 -9.14 21.05 -25.64
CA ILE A 20 -7.94 21.89 -25.54
C ILE A 20 -8.39 23.36 -25.60
N SER A 21 -8.31 24.06 -24.46
CA SER A 21 -8.47 25.50 -24.40
C SER A 21 -7.12 26.15 -24.09
N CYS A 22 -6.50 26.76 -25.09
CA CYS A 22 -5.29 27.56 -24.93
C CYS A 22 -5.62 28.91 -24.25
N ALA A 23 -5.16 29.12 -23.02
CA ALA A 23 -4.86 30.46 -22.46
C ALA A 23 -3.99 30.31 -21.20
N GLY A 24 -2.89 31.06 -21.13
CA GLY A 24 -1.79 30.90 -20.18
C GLY A 24 -2.11 31.06 -18.68
N GLY A 25 -1.23 30.45 -17.89
CA GLY A 25 -1.33 30.20 -16.45
C GLY A 25 -1.45 28.69 -16.24
N GLY A 26 -0.35 28.00 -15.92
CA GLY A 26 -0.25 26.55 -15.91
C GLY A 26 -1.32 25.88 -15.03
N LYS A 27 -2.42 25.45 -15.64
CA LYS A 27 -3.43 24.61 -15.01
C LYS A 27 -3.07 23.17 -15.32
N GLY A 28 -2.57 22.44 -14.32
CA GLY A 28 -2.37 21.00 -14.45
C GLY A 28 -3.67 20.33 -14.90
N GLU A 29 -3.57 19.40 -15.85
CA GLU A 29 -4.70 18.59 -16.29
C GLU A 29 -5.19 17.74 -15.10
N MET A 30 -6.50 17.75 -14.84
CA MET A 30 -7.09 16.98 -13.74
C MET A 30 -7.80 15.75 -14.27
N LEU A 31 -7.80 14.68 -13.47
CA LEU A 31 -8.60 13.51 -13.75
C LEU A 31 -10.06 13.75 -13.31
N SER A 32 -10.93 14.10 -14.27
CA SER A 32 -12.37 14.20 -14.04
C SER A 32 -13.03 12.81 -13.99
N ASP A 33 -14.04 12.63 -13.15
CA ASP A 33 -14.82 11.38 -13.02
C ASP A 33 -13.98 10.14 -12.66
N TYR A 34 -13.04 10.33 -11.73
CA TYR A 34 -12.22 9.24 -11.21
C TYR A 34 -13.05 8.20 -10.45
N SER A 35 -12.99 6.95 -10.90
CA SER A 35 -13.44 5.77 -10.17
C SER A 35 -12.31 4.74 -10.19
N SER A 36 -12.00 4.16 -9.03
CA SER A 36 -10.98 3.12 -8.90
C SER A 36 -11.38 1.76 -9.49
N ASN A 37 -12.52 1.69 -10.19
CA ASN A 37 -13.04 0.46 -10.78
C ASN A 37 -12.02 -0.19 -11.72
N GLY A 38 -11.61 -1.42 -11.37
CA GLY A 38 -10.65 -2.21 -12.15
C GLY A 38 -9.17 -1.94 -11.84
N MET A 39 -8.85 -1.06 -10.88
CA MET A 39 -7.48 -0.85 -10.40
C MET A 39 -7.24 -1.54 -9.06
N SER A 40 -6.01 -2.02 -8.85
CA SER A 40 -5.59 -2.50 -7.53
C SER A 40 -5.29 -1.33 -6.60
N LEU A 41 -5.93 -1.32 -5.43
CA LEU A 41 -5.70 -0.33 -4.38
C LEU A 41 -4.56 -0.79 -3.47
N ILE A 42 -3.48 -0.04 -3.42
CA ILE A 42 -2.29 -0.37 -2.63
C ILE A 42 -2.00 0.78 -1.67
N ASN A 43 -1.94 0.47 -0.37
CA ASN A 43 -1.65 1.45 0.67
C ASN A 43 -0.44 1.02 1.48
N ILE A 44 0.66 1.77 1.36
CA ILE A 44 1.92 1.51 2.04
C ILE A 44 2.07 2.46 3.21
N LYS A 45 1.81 1.93 4.40
CA LYS A 45 1.95 2.67 5.65
C LYS A 45 3.40 2.66 6.15
N GLN A 46 3.79 3.75 6.83
CA GLN A 46 5.01 3.77 7.61
C GLN A 46 4.83 2.94 8.89
N VAL A 47 5.59 1.87 9.00
CA VAL A 47 5.49 0.84 10.05
C VAL A 47 6.80 0.77 10.80
N ASN A 48 6.70 0.89 12.13
CA ASN A 48 7.80 0.61 13.04
C ASN A 48 7.77 -0.90 13.36
N PRO A 49 8.82 -1.66 12.99
CA PRO A 49 8.82 -3.11 13.12
C PRO A 49 8.83 -3.59 14.59
N GLU A 50 9.40 -2.82 15.52
CA GLU A 50 9.37 -3.14 16.96
C GLU A 50 7.95 -3.04 17.52
N LYS A 51 7.23 -1.97 17.16
CA LYS A 51 5.83 -1.80 17.56
C LYS A 51 4.94 -2.89 16.97
N LEU A 52 5.16 -3.24 15.70
CA LEU A 52 4.43 -4.34 15.05
C LEU A 52 4.71 -5.68 15.74
N LEU A 53 5.97 -6.00 16.02
CA LEU A 53 6.34 -7.23 16.73
C LEU A 53 5.67 -7.30 18.12
N LYS A 54 5.65 -6.18 18.85
CA LYS A 54 4.98 -6.10 20.15
C LYS A 54 3.49 -6.41 20.01
N LYS A 55 2.83 -5.81 19.01
CA LYS A 55 1.40 -6.06 18.73
C LYS A 55 1.13 -7.52 18.38
N ILE A 56 1.95 -8.13 17.53
CA ILE A 56 1.87 -9.57 17.18
C ILE A 56 1.97 -10.41 18.46
N THR A 57 2.91 -10.08 19.35
CA THR A 57 3.11 -10.81 20.60
C THR A 57 1.94 -10.64 21.57
N GLU A 58 1.39 -9.43 21.68
CA GLU A 58 0.22 -9.13 22.51
C GLU A 58 -1.02 -9.90 22.01
N LEU A 59 -1.21 -9.98 20.69
CA LEU A 59 -2.28 -10.79 20.08
C LEU A 59 -2.10 -12.28 20.35
N ASP A 60 -0.88 -12.80 20.19
CA ASP A 60 -0.55 -14.21 20.43
C ASP A 60 -0.86 -14.61 21.89
N ILE A 61 -0.42 -13.79 22.85
CA ILE A 61 -0.72 -14.00 24.28
C ILE A 61 -2.23 -13.97 24.51
N LYS A 62 -2.93 -12.98 23.92
CA LYS A 62 -4.36 -12.82 24.10
C LYS A 62 -5.12 -14.05 23.58
N ILE A 63 -4.87 -14.48 22.35
CA ILE A 63 -5.48 -15.66 21.74
C ILE A 63 -5.22 -16.91 22.59
N ASN A 64 -4.00 -17.09 23.06
CA ASN A 64 -3.63 -18.25 23.87
C ASN A 64 -4.21 -18.24 25.29
N SER A 65 -4.54 -17.06 25.84
CA SER A 65 -5.10 -16.91 27.19
C SER A 65 -6.55 -17.38 27.35
N PHE A 66 -7.29 -17.54 26.24
CA PHE A 66 -8.70 -17.94 26.31
C PHE A 66 -8.86 -19.40 26.72
N ASN A 67 -9.86 -19.67 27.57
CA ASN A 67 -10.23 -21.03 27.98
C ASN A 67 -11.68 -21.27 27.58
N GLY A 68 -11.91 -22.14 26.58
CA GLY A 68 -13.23 -22.40 26.00
C GLY A 68 -13.53 -21.52 24.78
N ASP A 69 -14.76 -21.61 24.24
CA ASP A 69 -15.16 -20.90 23.02
C ASP A 69 -15.09 -19.38 23.18
N PHE A 70 -14.62 -18.69 22.13
CA PHE A 70 -14.65 -17.23 22.05
C PHE A 70 -16.09 -16.71 22.08
N LYS A 71 -16.38 -15.72 22.92
CA LYS A 71 -17.60 -14.93 22.78
C LYS A 71 -17.51 -14.07 21.52
N SER A 72 -18.66 -13.76 20.91
CA SER A 72 -18.72 -12.97 19.68
C SER A 72 -17.98 -11.62 19.79
N SER A 73 -18.04 -10.94 20.94
CA SER A 73 -17.30 -9.69 21.16
C SER A 73 -15.78 -9.88 21.20
N GLU A 74 -15.31 -10.98 21.79
CA GLU A 74 -13.88 -11.32 21.91
C GLU A 74 -13.31 -11.71 20.54
N TYR A 75 -14.07 -12.48 19.76
CA TYR A 75 -13.72 -12.84 18.39
C TYR A 75 -13.57 -11.60 17.51
N LYS A 76 -14.55 -10.67 17.53
CA LYS A 76 -14.48 -9.41 16.78
C LYS A 76 -13.24 -8.59 17.12
N GLU A 77 -12.91 -8.48 18.41
CA GLU A 77 -11.74 -7.73 18.86
C GLU A 77 -10.41 -8.37 18.37
N ILE A 78 -10.35 -9.71 18.35
CA ILE A 78 -9.19 -10.43 17.82
C ILE A 78 -9.07 -10.23 16.31
N ILE A 79 -10.17 -10.37 15.56
CA ILE A 79 -10.19 -10.15 14.12
C ILE A 79 -9.70 -8.73 13.79
N THR A 80 -10.24 -7.69 14.44
CA THR A 80 -9.76 -6.32 14.22
C THR A 80 -8.27 -6.18 14.52
N GLY A 81 -7.79 -6.79 15.61
CA GLY A 81 -6.37 -6.80 15.94
C GLY A 81 -5.49 -7.49 14.90
N LEU A 82 -5.95 -8.62 14.37
CA LEU A 82 -5.29 -9.39 13.31
C LEU A 82 -5.29 -8.63 11.98
N GLU A 83 -6.40 -8.01 11.59
CA GLU A 83 -6.51 -7.17 10.40
C GLU A 83 -5.50 -6.03 10.43
N GLU A 84 -5.47 -5.27 11.53
CA GLU A 84 -4.54 -4.16 11.68
C GLU A 84 -3.06 -4.63 11.70
N ALA A 85 -2.78 -5.80 12.27
CA ALA A 85 -1.43 -6.37 12.27
C ALA A 85 -1.02 -6.89 10.88
N THR A 86 -1.96 -7.50 10.15
CA THR A 86 -1.78 -8.00 8.79
C THR A 86 -1.52 -6.85 7.82
N GLU A 87 -2.30 -5.77 7.91
CA GLU A 87 -2.12 -4.59 7.06
C GLU A 87 -0.73 -3.96 7.28
N GLN A 88 -0.30 -3.85 8.54
CA GLN A 88 1.04 -3.36 8.88
C GLN A 88 2.15 -4.31 8.42
N TYR A 89 1.94 -5.62 8.54
CA TYR A 89 2.88 -6.64 8.07
C TYR A 89 3.05 -6.54 6.55
N LYS A 90 1.96 -6.56 5.78
CA LYS A 90 1.97 -6.38 4.32
C LYS A 90 2.62 -5.05 3.92
N SER A 91 2.22 -3.94 4.55
CA SER A 91 2.84 -2.61 4.34
C SER A 91 4.34 -2.57 4.62
N TYR A 92 4.86 -3.42 5.51
CA TYR A 92 6.29 -3.51 5.79
C TYR A 92 7.01 -4.39 4.76
N MET A 93 6.46 -5.58 4.47
CA MET A 93 7.08 -6.55 3.59
C MET A 93 7.09 -6.12 2.12
N ASP A 94 6.04 -5.44 1.67
CA ASP A 94 5.85 -5.14 0.24
C ASP A 94 6.55 -3.87 -0.24
N ARG A 95 7.20 -3.09 0.65
CA ARG A 95 7.83 -1.81 0.25
C ARG A 95 8.86 -1.94 -0.86
N GLU A 96 9.61 -3.05 -0.86
CA GLU A 96 10.62 -3.32 -1.90
C GLU A 96 10.01 -3.58 -3.28
N LYS A 97 8.71 -3.88 -3.35
CA LYS A 97 7.99 -4.00 -4.63
C LYS A 97 7.72 -2.64 -5.27
N PHE A 98 7.76 -1.55 -4.48
CA PHE A 98 7.34 -0.21 -4.92
C PHE A 98 8.50 0.81 -4.91
N ALA A 99 9.71 0.33 -4.70
CA ALA A 99 10.90 1.17 -4.59
C ALA A 99 12.15 0.44 -5.11
N ASP A 100 12.81 1.06 -6.08
CA ASP A 100 14.16 0.71 -6.50
C ASP A 100 15.16 1.41 -5.56
N TYR A 101 15.59 0.70 -4.52
CA TYR A 101 16.59 1.15 -3.56
C TYR A 101 18.02 1.14 -4.08
N GLU A 102 18.27 0.73 -5.33
CA GLU A 102 19.59 0.88 -5.95
C GLU A 102 19.69 2.22 -6.67
N ASN A 103 18.59 2.65 -7.30
CA ASN A 103 18.54 3.87 -8.10
C ASN A 103 17.81 5.03 -7.43
N GLY A 104 17.14 4.80 -6.30
CA GLY A 104 16.41 5.83 -5.57
C GLY A 104 15.10 6.24 -6.24
N LYS A 105 14.40 5.28 -6.87
CA LYS A 105 13.16 5.54 -7.63
C LYS A 105 11.97 4.82 -7.04
N TYR A 106 10.78 5.41 -7.20
CA TYR A 106 9.52 4.69 -6.99
C TYR A 106 9.23 3.79 -8.20
N LEU A 107 8.64 2.63 -7.93
CA LEU A 107 8.09 1.72 -8.93
C LEU A 107 6.58 1.72 -8.77
N VAL A 108 5.86 2.26 -9.76
CA VAL A 108 4.40 2.34 -9.74
C VAL A 108 3.85 1.29 -10.72
N PRO A 109 3.29 0.17 -10.21
CA PRO A 109 2.83 -0.91 -11.09
C PRO A 109 1.66 -0.49 -11.97
N PRO A 110 1.40 -1.20 -13.07
CA PRO A 110 0.28 -0.92 -13.97
C PRO A 110 -1.07 -1.12 -13.28
N MET A 111 -2.08 -0.36 -13.71
CA MET A 111 -3.46 -0.44 -13.20
C MET A 111 -3.55 -0.36 -11.65
N THR A 112 -2.81 0.57 -11.05
CA THR A 112 -2.79 0.74 -9.58
C THR A 112 -3.13 2.15 -9.11
N GLU A 113 -3.74 2.22 -7.94
CA GLU A 113 -3.73 3.38 -7.06
C GLU A 113 -2.79 3.08 -5.88
N LEU A 114 -1.57 3.60 -5.94
CA LEU A 114 -0.53 3.40 -4.93
C LEU A 114 -0.45 4.62 -4.00
N SER A 115 -0.90 4.47 -2.76
CA SER A 115 -0.75 5.47 -1.70
C SER A 115 0.44 5.16 -0.80
N VAL A 116 1.31 6.15 -0.59
CA VAL A 116 2.49 6.04 0.29
C VAL A 116 2.54 7.22 1.26
N GLU A 117 2.90 6.94 2.52
CA GLU A 117 3.20 7.97 3.52
C GLU A 117 4.70 8.11 3.71
N VAL A 118 5.24 9.28 3.39
CA VAL A 118 6.69 9.53 3.39
C VAL A 118 7.06 10.88 3.98
N ASP A 119 8.33 10.97 4.39
CA ASP A 119 8.94 12.24 4.77
C ASP A 119 9.11 13.11 3.52
N SER A 120 8.82 14.40 3.70
CA SER A 120 8.95 15.43 2.66
C SER A 120 9.83 16.58 3.14
N PHE A 121 10.36 17.32 2.18
CA PHE A 121 11.35 18.38 2.41
C PHE A 121 11.04 19.61 1.56
N CYS A 122 10.99 20.77 2.21
CA CYS A 122 10.88 22.06 1.54
C CYS A 122 12.14 22.35 0.72
N LEU A 123 11.97 22.86 -0.51
CA LEU A 123 13.09 23.07 -1.43
C LEU A 123 13.51 24.54 -1.58
N ASP A 124 12.69 25.50 -1.13
CA ASP A 124 12.97 26.92 -1.33
C ASP A 124 12.70 27.74 -0.07
N PRO A 125 13.69 28.01 0.79
CA PRO A 125 13.47 28.68 2.08
C PRO A 125 12.90 30.10 1.96
N GLY A 126 12.89 30.71 0.75
CA GLY A 126 12.27 32.00 0.49
C GLY A 126 10.74 31.96 0.29
N LYS A 127 10.13 30.77 0.27
CA LYS A 127 8.70 30.59 -0.04
C LYS A 127 7.85 30.20 1.18
N ALA A 128 6.55 30.45 1.07
CA ALA A 128 5.58 30.17 2.12
C ALA A 128 5.40 28.66 2.36
N VAL A 129 5.18 28.29 3.61
CA VAL A 129 4.87 26.90 3.99
C VAL A 129 3.57 26.45 3.32
N PRO A 130 3.48 25.19 2.85
CA PRO A 130 2.26 24.68 2.25
C PRO A 130 1.08 24.74 3.21
N ALA A 131 -0.09 25.09 2.69
CA ALA A 131 -1.33 24.94 3.47
C ALA A 131 -1.74 23.46 3.53
N GLU A 132 -2.72 23.17 4.39
CA GLU A 132 -3.35 21.85 4.39
C GLU A 132 -4.00 21.58 3.02
N ASN A 133 -3.76 20.38 2.48
CA ASN A 133 -4.23 19.97 1.14
C ASN A 133 -3.76 20.89 0.00
N GLU A 134 -2.56 21.47 0.12
CA GLU A 134 -1.92 22.18 -0.99
C GLU A 134 -1.86 21.27 -2.24
N PRO A 135 -2.39 21.71 -3.40
CA PRO A 135 -2.29 20.93 -4.62
C PRO A 135 -0.89 21.04 -5.22
N TYR A 136 -0.37 19.89 -5.67
CA TYR A 136 0.94 19.78 -6.30
C TYR A 136 0.85 19.08 -7.65
N VAL A 137 1.77 19.45 -8.54
CA VAL A 137 2.11 18.72 -9.75
C VAL A 137 3.41 17.95 -9.48
N LEU A 138 3.41 16.65 -9.71
CA LEU A 138 4.65 15.86 -9.75
C LEU A 138 5.41 16.19 -11.04
N VAL A 139 6.68 16.53 -10.93
CA VAL A 139 7.50 16.97 -12.07
C VAL A 139 8.69 16.05 -12.30
N ASN A 140 8.79 15.50 -13.50
CA ASN A 140 9.95 14.76 -13.97
C ASN A 140 11.12 15.72 -14.24
N GLY A 141 12.09 15.75 -13.34
CA GLY A 141 13.29 16.56 -13.48
C GLY A 141 13.88 16.93 -12.12
N ASP A 142 14.85 17.84 -12.17
CA ASP A 142 15.62 18.25 -10.99
C ASP A 142 15.25 19.67 -10.58
N PRO A 143 15.02 19.93 -9.28
CA PRO A 143 14.98 21.29 -8.79
C PRO A 143 16.36 21.94 -8.96
N ASP A 144 16.37 23.26 -9.09
CA ASP A 144 17.60 24.07 -9.13
C ASP A 144 18.26 24.10 -7.74
N ILE A 145 18.86 22.97 -7.35
CA ILE A 145 19.62 22.72 -6.13
C ILE A 145 20.81 21.83 -6.51
N PRO A 146 22.06 22.28 -6.29
CA PRO A 146 23.24 21.48 -6.57
C PRO A 146 23.22 20.12 -5.86
N MET A 147 23.63 19.07 -6.56
CA MET A 147 23.68 17.69 -6.03
C MET A 147 22.35 17.11 -5.53
N PHE A 148 21.20 17.69 -5.89
CA PHE A 148 19.90 17.22 -5.41
C PHE A 148 19.68 15.72 -5.61
N ASN A 149 19.90 15.23 -6.83
CA ASN A 149 19.73 13.81 -7.15
C ASN A 149 20.70 12.92 -6.37
N GLU A 150 21.97 13.31 -6.25
CA GLU A 150 22.93 12.54 -5.47
C GLU A 150 22.55 12.48 -3.99
N ILE A 151 22.06 13.58 -3.43
CA ILE A 151 21.58 13.66 -2.04
C ILE A 151 20.35 12.76 -1.87
N MET A 152 19.33 12.91 -2.71
CA MET A 152 18.10 12.12 -2.61
C MET A 152 18.40 10.63 -2.81
N LYS A 153 19.17 10.27 -3.84
CA LYS A 153 19.58 8.89 -4.08
C LYS A 153 20.36 8.33 -2.89
N ALA A 154 21.42 8.99 -2.44
CA ALA A 154 22.26 8.44 -1.37
C ALA A 154 21.49 8.27 -0.06
N THR A 155 20.66 9.25 0.31
CA THR A 155 19.89 9.21 1.55
C THR A 155 18.70 8.25 1.52
N ASN A 156 18.17 7.93 0.34
CA ASN A 156 17.13 6.91 0.18
C ASN A 156 17.67 5.48 0.11
N THR A 157 18.97 5.31 -0.18
CA THR A 157 19.52 3.99 -0.56
C THR A 157 20.59 3.45 0.39
N ARG A 158 21.52 4.30 0.86
CA ARG A 158 22.71 3.84 1.60
C ARG A 158 23.09 4.67 2.82
N ILE A 159 22.69 5.94 2.91
CA ILE A 159 23.06 6.85 4.01
C ILE A 159 21.83 7.16 4.85
N LYS A 160 21.86 6.82 6.13
CA LYS A 160 20.82 7.24 7.07
C LYS A 160 21.10 8.66 7.56
N ALA A 161 20.53 9.64 6.87
CA ALA A 161 20.66 11.05 7.26
C ALA A 161 19.61 11.43 8.33
N ASP A 162 20.00 12.30 9.26
CA ASP A 162 19.05 12.98 10.12
C ASP A 162 18.16 13.92 9.29
N LYS A 163 16.85 13.89 9.53
CA LYS A 163 15.87 14.64 8.75
C LYS A 163 16.13 16.15 8.77
N ASN A 164 16.50 16.71 9.91
CA ASN A 164 16.76 18.14 10.04
C ASN A 164 18.07 18.51 9.34
N VAL A 165 19.09 17.66 9.41
CA VAL A 165 20.34 17.85 8.66
C VAL A 165 20.07 17.85 7.16
N LYS A 166 19.29 16.89 6.65
CA LYS A 166 18.91 16.82 5.23
C LYS A 166 18.09 18.04 4.80
N GLN A 167 17.09 18.44 5.58
CA GLN A 167 16.29 19.62 5.29
C GLN A 167 17.13 20.91 5.26
N ASN A 168 18.02 21.09 6.24
CA ASN A 168 18.87 22.28 6.32
C ASN A 168 19.89 22.33 5.18
N LEU A 169 20.45 21.17 4.81
CA LEU A 169 21.36 21.06 3.69
C LEU A 169 20.69 21.52 2.38
N LEU A 170 19.49 21.01 2.08
CA LEU A 170 18.75 21.39 0.87
C LEU A 170 18.49 22.91 0.80
N TRP A 171 18.09 23.52 1.92
CA TRP A 171 17.91 24.98 2.00
C TRP A 171 19.21 25.76 1.82
N ASN A 172 20.29 25.35 2.49
CA ASN A 172 21.58 26.01 2.38
C ASN A 172 22.14 25.91 0.95
N LEU A 173 21.96 24.76 0.29
CA LEU A 173 22.34 24.59 -1.12
C LEU A 173 21.49 25.47 -2.05
N LYS A 174 20.17 25.55 -1.84
CA LYS A 174 19.31 26.48 -2.58
C LYS A 174 19.72 27.94 -2.38
N ASN A 175 20.09 28.31 -1.16
CA ASN A 175 20.59 29.64 -0.80
C ASN A 175 22.05 29.90 -1.24
N ASN A 176 22.63 28.98 -2.03
CA ASN A 176 24.00 29.08 -2.55
C ASN A 176 25.07 29.26 -1.45
N VAL A 177 24.84 28.67 -0.28
CA VAL A 177 25.83 28.65 0.82
C VAL A 177 27.08 27.92 0.37
N ARG A 178 28.24 28.48 0.71
CA ARG A 178 29.52 27.86 0.38
C ARG A 178 29.75 26.63 1.27
N PHE A 179 30.38 25.60 0.70
CA PHE A 179 30.73 24.37 1.41
C PHE A 179 31.39 24.63 2.77
N GLU A 180 32.31 25.59 2.82
CA GLU A 180 33.08 25.92 4.02
C GLU A 180 32.23 26.50 5.16
N PHE A 181 31.05 27.03 4.84
CA PHE A 181 30.12 27.62 5.82
C PHE A 181 29.02 26.65 6.25
N LEU A 182 28.87 25.51 5.60
CA LEU A 182 27.97 24.46 6.04
C LEU A 182 28.40 23.93 7.42
N SER A 183 27.44 23.45 8.22
CA SER A 183 27.74 22.79 9.49
C SER A 183 28.57 21.52 9.28
N GLU A 184 29.28 21.06 10.31
CA GLU A 184 30.09 19.84 10.22
C GLU A 184 29.27 18.63 9.76
N LYS A 185 28.05 18.46 10.29
CA LYS A 185 27.17 17.35 9.90
C LYS A 185 26.74 17.41 8.43
N GLU A 186 26.50 18.62 7.91
CA GLU A 186 26.16 18.82 6.50
C GLU A 186 27.36 18.53 5.59
N LYS A 187 28.57 18.95 5.99
CA LYS A 187 29.81 18.64 5.27
C LYS A 187 30.13 17.15 5.29
N GLU A 188 30.01 16.50 6.44
CA GLU A 188 30.18 15.06 6.60
C GLU A 188 29.22 14.30 5.68
N LEU A 189 27.93 14.66 5.68
CA LEU A 189 26.94 14.06 4.80
C LEU A 189 27.30 14.24 3.32
N LEU A 190 27.66 15.46 2.90
CA LEU A 190 28.07 15.72 1.51
C LEU A 190 29.31 14.93 1.10
N LEU A 191 30.32 14.84 1.95
CA LEU A 191 31.56 14.12 1.66
C LEU A 191 31.37 12.59 1.68
N GLU A 192 30.43 12.08 2.48
CA GLU A 192 30.02 10.68 2.45
C GLU A 192 29.23 10.35 1.17
N ILE A 193 28.43 11.30 0.66
CA ILE A 193 27.74 11.20 -0.62
C ILE A 193 28.76 11.19 -1.77
N ASP A 194 29.64 12.18 -1.78
CA ASP A 194 30.68 12.36 -2.79
C ASP A 194 31.93 13.00 -2.15
N PRO A 195 33.08 12.33 -2.12
CA PRO A 195 34.33 12.89 -1.58
C PRO A 195 34.77 14.19 -2.26
N LEU A 196 34.24 14.52 -3.44
CA LEU A 196 34.49 15.75 -4.20
C LEU A 196 33.30 16.73 -4.18
N ALA A 197 32.34 16.57 -3.26
CA ALA A 197 31.15 17.42 -3.17
C ALA A 197 31.46 18.92 -3.15
N TYR A 198 32.56 19.31 -2.49
CA TYR A 198 33.03 20.69 -2.45
C TYR A 198 33.35 21.28 -3.83
N LEU A 199 33.65 20.47 -4.86
CA LEU A 199 33.84 20.94 -6.25
C LEU A 199 32.52 21.05 -7.03
N LYS A 200 31.48 20.32 -6.57
CA LYS A 200 30.17 20.29 -7.23
C LYS A 200 29.28 21.44 -6.75
N ILE A 201 29.35 21.80 -5.48
CA ILE A 201 28.58 22.90 -4.90
C ILE A 201 29.37 24.22 -4.88
N ASN A 202 28.78 25.32 -4.39
CA ASN A 202 29.51 26.58 -4.22
C ASN A 202 30.63 26.40 -3.18
N SER A 203 31.88 26.77 -3.49
CA SER A 203 33.00 26.68 -2.54
C SER A 203 34.16 27.60 -2.97
N TYR A 204 35.05 27.93 -2.03
CA TYR A 204 36.25 28.69 -2.37
C TYR A 204 37.20 27.90 -3.26
N LEU A 205 37.28 26.58 -3.07
CA LEU A 205 38.16 25.73 -3.86
C LEU A 205 37.67 25.57 -5.31
N LYS A 206 36.34 25.49 -5.51
CA LYS A 206 35.73 25.56 -6.84
C LYS A 206 35.99 26.91 -7.50
N ASP A 207 35.88 28.00 -6.75
CA ASP A 207 36.19 29.35 -7.24
C ASP A 207 37.68 29.52 -7.57
N ALA A 208 38.60 28.89 -6.82
CA ALA A 208 40.04 28.93 -7.10
C ALA A 208 40.40 28.12 -8.36
N ALA A 209 39.81 26.93 -8.52
CA ALA A 209 39.96 26.10 -9.73
C ALA A 209 39.34 26.78 -10.96
N ALA A 210 38.16 27.38 -10.80
CA ALA A 210 37.51 28.18 -11.83
C ALA A 210 38.24 29.51 -12.09
N GLY A 211 38.89 30.09 -11.08
CA GLY A 211 39.68 31.32 -11.16
C GLY A 211 40.94 31.16 -12.01
N TYR A 212 41.57 29.99 -11.96
CA TYR A 212 42.67 29.62 -12.86
C TYR A 212 42.19 29.58 -14.33
N LEU A 213 41.00 29.04 -14.60
CA LEU A 213 40.35 29.01 -15.93
C LEU A 213 39.80 30.39 -16.37
N LYS A 214 39.28 31.21 -15.44
CA LYS A 214 38.75 32.56 -15.69
C LYS A 214 39.83 33.61 -15.95
N SER A 215 41.09 33.33 -15.60
CA SER A 215 42.23 34.18 -15.96
C SER A 215 42.42 34.37 -17.48
N MET A 216 41.65 33.63 -18.30
CA MET A 216 41.64 33.72 -19.76
C MET A 216 40.50 34.54 -20.38
N ILE A 217 39.50 35.05 -19.63
CA ILE A 217 38.37 35.82 -20.23
C ILE A 217 37.91 36.97 -19.31
N PRO A 218 38.04 38.26 -19.71
CA PRO A 218 37.67 39.41 -18.87
C PRO A 218 36.19 39.82 -19.02
N GLY A 219 35.55 40.09 -17.87
CA GLY A 219 34.42 41.02 -17.74
C GLY A 219 33.04 40.38 -17.64
N LEU A 220 32.46 40.35 -16.43
CA LEU A 220 31.00 40.38 -16.21
C LEU A 220 30.67 40.49 -14.72
N ALA A 221 30.06 41.61 -14.32
CA ALA A 221 29.23 41.72 -13.13
C ALA A 221 28.26 42.89 -13.27
N GLN A 222 26.96 42.63 -13.13
CA GLN A 222 26.03 43.39 -12.28
C GLN A 222 24.60 42.85 -12.43
N ALA A 223 23.96 42.54 -11.29
CA ALA A 223 22.63 43.01 -10.89
C ALA A 223 22.20 42.36 -9.56
N GLU A 224 21.72 43.19 -8.63
CA GLU A 224 21.08 42.81 -7.35
C GLU A 224 19.57 43.06 -7.39
N GLY A 225 18.81 42.36 -6.54
CA GLY A 225 17.40 42.63 -6.24
C GLY A 225 16.66 41.62 -5.33
N VAL A 226 16.87 41.76 -3.99
CA VAL A 226 15.98 41.58 -2.80
C VAL A 226 15.18 40.27 -2.52
N ALA A 227 15.52 39.58 -1.41
CA ALA A 227 14.74 39.43 -0.16
C ALA A 227 15.59 38.67 0.91
N ASP A 228 15.52 39.06 2.19
CA ASP A 228 16.49 38.73 3.25
C ASP A 228 16.59 37.25 3.67
N PHE A 229 17.34 36.48 2.88
CA PHE A 229 18.47 35.69 3.37
C PHE A 229 19.72 36.30 2.72
N VAL A 230 20.79 36.56 3.48
CA VAL A 230 22.04 37.04 2.90
C VAL A 230 22.60 35.89 2.06
N LYS A 231 22.35 35.91 0.74
CA LYS A 231 22.77 34.86 -0.20
C LYS A 231 24.22 34.45 0.10
N GLY A 232 24.44 33.15 0.33
CA GLY A 232 25.75 32.62 0.69
C GLY A 232 26.07 32.54 2.20
N THR A 233 25.19 33.01 3.08
CA THR A 233 25.30 32.83 4.54
C THR A 233 24.66 31.51 4.97
N ALA A 234 25.37 30.73 5.77
CA ALA A 234 24.82 29.51 6.35
C ALA A 234 23.90 29.82 7.52
N TYR A 235 22.75 29.16 7.57
CA TYR A 235 21.80 29.26 8.67
C TYR A 235 21.57 27.90 9.30
N LYS A 236 21.20 27.90 10.58
CA LYS A 236 20.75 26.70 11.32
C LYS A 236 19.29 26.42 11.03
N TYR A 237 18.88 25.18 11.24
CA TYR A 237 17.50 24.73 11.07
C TYR A 237 16.48 25.60 11.84
N GLU A 238 16.79 25.93 13.10
CA GLU A 238 15.92 26.77 13.94
C GLU A 238 15.73 28.18 13.37
N GLU A 239 16.74 28.71 12.68
CA GLU A 239 16.71 30.05 12.10
C GLU A 239 15.78 30.08 10.87
N TYR A 240 15.90 29.09 9.97
CA TYR A 240 14.97 28.94 8.83
C TYR A 240 13.53 28.76 9.30
N THR A 241 13.28 27.88 10.27
CA THR A 241 11.91 27.62 10.75
C THR A 241 11.27 28.86 11.38
N SER A 242 12.03 29.75 12.01
CA SER A 242 11.53 31.01 12.56
C SER A 242 11.07 32.00 11.48
N VAL A 243 11.68 31.96 10.30
CA VAL A 243 11.29 32.77 9.14
C VAL A 243 10.08 32.15 8.45
N LEU A 244 10.10 30.84 8.21
CA LEU A 244 9.01 30.11 7.56
C LEU A 244 7.69 30.19 8.33
N ARG A 245 7.72 30.17 9.66
CA ARG A 245 6.50 30.35 10.49
C ARG A 245 5.81 31.70 10.29
N ARG A 246 6.51 32.70 9.76
CA ARG A 246 5.98 34.05 9.48
C ARG A 246 5.62 34.24 8.01
N ALA A 247 6.06 33.34 7.13
CA ALA A 247 5.77 33.36 5.70
C ALA A 247 4.43 32.67 5.44
N VAL A 248 3.39 33.45 5.15
CA VAL A 248 2.08 32.98 4.73
C VAL A 248 1.89 33.37 3.26
N SER A 249 1.41 32.44 2.43
CA SER A 249 1.14 32.72 1.02
C SER A 249 0.10 33.84 0.89
N SER A 250 0.33 34.70 -0.09
CA SER A 250 -0.56 35.82 -0.43
C SER A 250 -1.64 35.43 -1.44
N GLU A 251 -1.51 34.25 -2.06
CA GLU A 251 -2.42 33.72 -3.07
C GLU A 251 -3.51 32.84 -2.44
N SER A 252 -4.73 32.90 -2.98
CA SER A 252 -5.82 32.01 -2.56
C SER A 252 -5.54 30.57 -2.97
N LEU A 253 -5.93 29.61 -2.13
CA LEU A 253 -5.83 28.19 -2.46
C LEU A 253 -6.63 27.87 -3.74
N PRO A 254 -6.02 27.17 -4.72
CA PRO A 254 -6.73 26.70 -5.90
C PRO A 254 -7.85 25.71 -5.51
N ASP A 255 -8.99 25.80 -6.19
CA ASP A 255 -10.09 24.83 -6.06
C ASP A 255 -9.76 23.57 -6.87
N VAL A 256 -8.79 22.80 -6.40
CA VAL A 256 -8.31 21.55 -6.99
C VAL A 256 -8.58 20.43 -6.00
N MET A 257 -9.58 19.60 -6.29
CA MET A 257 -10.09 18.57 -5.37
C MET A 257 -9.70 17.14 -5.76
N GLY A 258 -9.01 16.94 -6.90
CA GLY A 258 -8.77 15.62 -7.49
C GLY A 258 -7.34 15.38 -7.94
N PRO A 259 -7.05 14.16 -8.45
CA PRO A 259 -5.74 13.81 -8.96
C PRO A 259 -5.31 14.69 -10.13
N VAL A 260 -4.05 15.12 -10.09
CA VAL A 260 -3.43 16.02 -11.06
C VAL A 260 -2.45 15.24 -11.94
N LYS A 261 -2.48 15.47 -13.25
CA LYS A 261 -1.56 14.87 -14.21
C LYS A 261 -0.13 15.29 -13.87
N ALA A 262 0.75 14.30 -13.74
CA ALA A 262 2.17 14.53 -13.54
C ALA A 262 2.81 15.07 -14.83
N ASP A 263 3.73 16.03 -14.68
CA ASP A 263 4.50 16.57 -15.79
C ASP A 263 5.65 15.62 -16.14
N GLY A 264 5.66 15.14 -17.38
CA GLY A 264 6.65 14.18 -17.88
C GLY A 264 6.41 12.71 -17.52
N TYR A 265 5.19 12.34 -17.09
CA TYR A 265 4.77 10.95 -16.88
C TYR A 265 3.35 10.67 -17.37
N ASP A 266 3.09 9.41 -17.73
CA ASP A 266 1.72 8.90 -17.91
C ASP A 266 1.06 8.48 -16.60
N LEU A 267 1.07 9.41 -15.65
CA LEU A 267 0.68 9.19 -14.26
C LEU A 267 -0.14 10.38 -13.74
N PHE A 268 -1.08 10.12 -12.83
CA PHE A 268 -1.72 11.16 -12.04
C PHE A 268 -1.30 11.05 -10.58
N THR A 269 -1.28 12.17 -9.86
CA THR A 269 -0.91 12.22 -8.45
C THR A 269 -1.92 12.99 -7.63
N LEU A 270 -2.17 12.51 -6.42
CA LEU A 270 -2.89 13.24 -5.37
C LEU A 270 -1.97 13.38 -4.17
N VAL A 271 -1.81 14.61 -3.68
CA VAL A 271 -0.97 14.91 -2.51
C VAL A 271 -1.87 15.39 -1.39
N LYS A 272 -1.78 14.74 -0.23
CA LYS A 272 -2.33 15.23 1.02
C LYS A 272 -1.18 15.57 1.95
N ALA A 273 -1.04 16.86 2.22
CA ALA A 273 0.00 17.39 3.07
C ALA A 273 -0.62 18.03 4.32
N ASP A 274 -0.08 17.70 5.49
CA ASP A 274 -0.31 18.42 6.75
C ASP A 274 1.00 19.18 7.08
N GLY A 275 1.17 20.32 6.42
CA GLY A 275 2.42 21.06 6.37
C GLY A 275 3.42 20.48 5.36
N TYR A 276 4.71 20.43 5.71
CA TYR A 276 5.79 20.04 4.78
C TYR A 276 6.64 18.86 5.24
N SER A 277 6.42 18.36 6.46
CA SER A 277 7.32 17.35 7.03
C SER A 277 6.96 15.94 6.59
N LYS A 278 5.67 15.67 6.36
CA LYS A 278 5.19 14.39 5.86
C LYS A 278 4.05 14.64 4.88
N ILE A 279 4.00 13.81 3.86
CA ILE A 279 2.91 13.80 2.89
C ILE A 279 2.39 12.38 2.72
N LYS A 280 1.10 12.28 2.41
CA LYS A 280 0.53 11.12 1.75
C LYS A 280 0.51 11.42 0.26
N LEU A 281 1.30 10.68 -0.50
CA LEU A 281 1.38 10.77 -1.95
C LEU A 281 0.68 9.56 -2.55
N THR A 282 -0.32 9.81 -3.38
CA THR A 282 -1.03 8.77 -4.12
C THR A 282 -0.68 8.88 -5.59
N PHE A 283 -0.10 7.82 -6.15
CA PHE A 283 0.15 7.65 -7.58
C PHE A 283 -0.99 6.86 -8.21
N ILE A 284 -1.44 7.28 -9.38
CA ILE A 284 -2.51 6.63 -10.14
C ILE A 284 -1.96 6.29 -11.51
N ASN A 285 -1.61 5.02 -11.69
CA ASN A 285 -1.10 4.48 -12.95
C ASN A 285 -2.23 3.71 -13.64
N MET A 286 -2.79 4.30 -14.69
CA MET A 286 -3.84 3.70 -15.51
C MET A 286 -3.28 3.00 -16.77
N THR A 287 -1.96 2.89 -16.88
CA THR A 287 -1.29 2.25 -18.01
C THR A 287 -1.08 0.76 -17.75
N GLU A 288 -0.74 0.03 -18.80
CA GLU A 288 -0.37 -1.40 -18.74
C GLU A 288 1.11 -1.62 -18.37
N ASP A 289 1.89 -0.54 -18.26
CA ASP A 289 3.32 -0.58 -17.96
C ASP A 289 3.64 -0.06 -16.55
N GLU A 290 4.75 -0.53 -15.97
CA GLU A 290 5.31 0.04 -14.74
C GLU A 290 5.95 1.41 -15.03
N ILE A 291 5.67 2.39 -14.16
CA ILE A 291 6.24 3.74 -14.25
C ILE A 291 7.28 3.93 -13.14
N GLN A 292 8.51 4.27 -13.53
CA GLN A 292 9.57 4.62 -12.58
C GLN A 292 9.60 6.13 -12.33
N VAL A 293 9.48 6.54 -11.07
CA VAL A 293 9.41 7.97 -10.69
C VAL A 293 10.65 8.38 -9.90
N ASN A 294 11.33 9.42 -10.38
CA ASN A 294 12.33 10.21 -9.64
C ASN A 294 12.02 11.69 -9.86
N SER A 295 11.41 12.34 -8.87
CA SER A 295 10.72 13.62 -9.11
C SER A 295 10.57 14.43 -7.84
N PHE A 296 10.13 15.67 -8.02
CA PHE A 296 9.75 16.57 -6.94
C PHE A 296 8.33 17.10 -7.21
N LEU A 297 7.74 17.74 -6.21
CA LEU A 297 6.40 18.30 -6.24
C LEU A 297 6.49 19.82 -6.38
N ASN A 298 5.86 20.36 -7.42
CA ASN A 298 5.70 21.79 -7.60
C ASN A 298 4.29 22.24 -7.21
N PRO A 299 4.13 23.24 -6.33
CA PRO A 299 2.81 23.74 -5.97
C PRO A 299 2.22 24.53 -7.13
N PHE A 300 0.89 24.60 -7.16
CA PHE A 300 0.19 25.48 -8.10
C PHE A 300 0.42 26.96 -7.79
N ARG A 301 0.58 27.31 -6.51
CA ARG A 301 0.88 28.67 -6.05
C ARG A 301 2.37 28.93 -6.12
N MET A 302 2.77 29.94 -6.90
CA MET A 302 4.18 30.20 -7.19
C MET A 302 4.97 30.67 -5.96
N ASP A 303 4.29 31.24 -4.97
CA ASP A 303 4.84 31.71 -3.70
C ASP A 303 4.92 30.63 -2.61
N VAL A 304 4.53 29.38 -2.92
CA VAL A 304 4.59 28.22 -2.01
C VAL A 304 5.81 27.34 -2.28
N GLN A 305 6.29 26.65 -1.23
CA GLN A 305 7.41 25.71 -1.26
C GLN A 305 7.18 24.54 -2.23
N PRO A 306 8.09 24.29 -3.19
CA PRO A 306 8.23 22.97 -3.79
C PRO A 306 8.71 21.97 -2.75
N LEU A 307 8.31 20.70 -2.93
CA LEU A 307 8.65 19.62 -2.00
C LEU A 307 9.45 18.52 -2.70
N ALA A 308 10.51 18.05 -2.07
CA ALA A 308 11.02 16.70 -2.31
C ALA A 308 10.37 15.72 -1.33
N PHE A 309 10.49 14.44 -1.63
CA PHE A 309 9.97 13.36 -0.80
C PHE A 309 10.90 12.14 -0.87
N ASP A 310 10.96 11.41 0.24
CA ASP A 310 11.78 10.19 0.33
C ASP A 310 11.10 8.99 -0.31
N LEU A 311 11.87 7.93 -0.52
CA LEU A 311 11.33 6.59 -0.71
C LEU A 311 10.75 6.06 0.61
N PRO A 312 9.81 5.11 0.58
CA PRO A 312 9.45 4.38 1.80
C PRO A 312 10.71 3.75 2.41
N VAL A 313 10.84 3.77 3.72
CA VAL A 313 12.04 3.23 4.40
C VAL A 313 12.24 1.76 4.03
N LYS A 314 13.42 1.44 3.50
CA LYS A 314 13.81 0.08 3.11
C LYS A 314 13.59 -0.88 4.30
N PRO A 315 12.83 -1.97 4.11
CA PRO A 315 12.72 -3.03 5.09
C PRO A 315 14.08 -3.64 5.41
N ASP A 316 14.35 -3.88 6.68
CA ASP A 316 15.58 -4.52 7.13
C ASP A 316 15.42 -6.04 7.08
N ASP A 317 16.40 -6.76 6.53
CA ASP A 317 16.29 -8.21 6.30
C ASP A 317 16.19 -9.02 7.60
N GLU A 318 16.86 -8.57 8.67
CA GLU A 318 16.75 -9.21 9.99
C GLU A 318 15.32 -9.04 10.53
N TRP A 319 14.77 -7.83 10.43
CA TRP A 319 13.39 -7.54 10.80
C TRP A 319 12.37 -8.29 9.94
N LYS A 320 12.57 -8.38 8.62
CA LYS A 320 11.70 -9.17 7.74
C LYS A 320 11.64 -10.63 8.19
N LYS A 321 12.80 -11.24 8.44
CA LYS A 321 12.89 -12.63 8.91
C LYS A 321 12.20 -12.79 10.27
N LYS A 322 12.46 -11.87 11.20
CA LYS A 322 11.88 -11.90 12.55
C LYS A 322 10.36 -11.74 12.52
N LEU A 323 9.85 -10.75 11.79
CA LEU A 323 8.43 -10.50 11.63
C LEU A 323 7.75 -11.68 10.94
N LYS A 324 8.33 -12.22 9.85
CA LYS A 324 7.79 -13.42 9.18
C LYS A 324 7.67 -14.61 10.14
N ALA A 325 8.72 -14.88 10.93
CA ALA A 325 8.69 -15.95 11.92
C ALA A 325 7.64 -15.72 13.02
N SER A 326 7.56 -14.50 13.56
CA SER A 326 6.58 -14.17 14.61
C SER A 326 5.14 -14.17 14.12
N PHE A 327 4.90 -13.70 12.89
CA PHE A 327 3.57 -13.72 12.27
C PHE A 327 3.14 -15.14 11.93
N GLY A 328 4.06 -15.96 11.39
CA GLY A 328 3.81 -17.39 11.16
C GLY A 328 3.53 -18.15 12.46
N LYS A 329 4.26 -17.86 13.55
CA LYS A 329 3.96 -18.41 14.88
C LYS A 329 2.57 -17.99 15.36
N LEU A 330 2.22 -16.71 15.27
CA LEU A 330 0.89 -16.21 15.62
C LEU A 330 -0.19 -16.96 14.84
N ALA A 331 -0.01 -17.16 13.53
CA ALA A 331 -0.95 -17.89 12.69
C ALA A 331 -1.09 -19.36 13.13
N ALA A 332 0.03 -20.05 13.33
CA ALA A 332 0.05 -21.44 13.78
C ALA A 332 -0.61 -21.61 15.16
N ASP A 333 -0.19 -20.82 16.16
CA ASP A 333 -0.72 -20.88 17.52
C ASP A 333 -2.22 -20.55 17.55
N SER A 334 -2.63 -19.58 16.74
CA SER A 334 -4.04 -19.19 16.64
C SER A 334 -4.92 -20.33 16.13
N VAL A 335 -4.49 -21.01 15.06
CA VAL A 335 -5.28 -22.13 14.53
C VAL A 335 -5.20 -23.34 15.44
N GLU A 336 -4.03 -23.64 16.03
CA GLU A 336 -3.91 -24.73 17.01
C GLU A 336 -4.85 -24.49 18.19
N LYS A 337 -5.00 -23.25 18.65
CA LYS A 337 -5.97 -22.88 19.67
C LYS A 337 -7.40 -23.16 19.22
N ILE A 338 -7.78 -22.73 18.01
CA ILE A 338 -9.10 -22.99 17.42
C ILE A 338 -9.38 -24.51 17.35
N GLN A 339 -8.41 -25.31 16.92
CA GLN A 339 -8.56 -26.76 16.78
C GLN A 339 -8.59 -27.49 18.13
N LYS A 340 -7.74 -27.11 19.09
CA LYS A 340 -7.73 -27.68 20.45
C LYS A 340 -9.05 -27.45 21.18
N MET A 341 -9.67 -26.29 21.02
CA MET A 341 -11.03 -26.05 21.55
C MET A 341 -12.05 -27.02 20.97
N LYS A 342 -11.89 -27.41 19.70
CA LYS A 342 -12.70 -28.44 19.03
C LYS A 342 -12.27 -29.89 19.35
N LYS A 343 -11.28 -30.10 20.24
CA LYS A 343 -10.64 -31.39 20.54
C LYS A 343 -10.11 -32.12 19.29
N ARG A 344 -9.66 -31.36 18.29
CA ARG A 344 -9.06 -31.86 17.06
C ARG A 344 -7.59 -31.48 16.99
N ASN A 345 -6.78 -32.33 16.37
CA ASN A 345 -5.40 -31.99 16.03
C ASN A 345 -5.40 -31.31 14.66
N LEU A 346 -4.55 -30.30 14.50
CA LEU A 346 -4.32 -29.64 13.22
C LEU A 346 -3.85 -30.65 12.18
N ALA A 347 -4.71 -30.91 11.21
CA ALA A 347 -4.46 -31.86 10.13
C ALA A 347 -3.39 -31.31 9.17
N GLU A 348 -2.75 -32.20 8.40
CA GLU A 348 -1.58 -31.84 7.59
C GLU A 348 -1.92 -30.76 6.54
N GLY A 349 -3.08 -30.91 5.89
CA GLY A 349 -3.59 -29.95 4.93
C GLY A 349 -3.83 -28.57 5.51
N ASP A 350 -4.52 -28.50 6.65
CA ASP A 350 -4.79 -27.23 7.33
C ASP A 350 -3.48 -26.54 7.77
N ARG A 351 -2.49 -27.32 8.22
CA ARG A 351 -1.16 -26.81 8.58
C ARG A 351 -0.45 -26.20 7.38
N LYS A 352 -0.48 -26.89 6.23
CA LYS A 352 0.09 -26.41 4.98
C LYS A 352 -0.48 -25.05 4.59
N THR A 353 -1.80 -24.88 4.62
CA THR A 353 -2.46 -23.59 4.30
C THR A 353 -1.91 -22.44 5.16
N ILE A 354 -1.68 -22.68 6.44
CA ILE A 354 -1.20 -21.67 7.38
C ILE A 354 0.28 -21.35 7.17
N GLU A 355 1.10 -22.38 7.01
CA GLU A 355 2.55 -22.25 6.85
C GLU A 355 2.92 -21.58 5.52
N ASP A 356 2.15 -21.88 4.47
CA ASP A 356 2.36 -21.31 3.14
C ASP A 356 1.80 -19.88 3.03
N ASN A 357 0.75 -19.54 3.79
CA ASN A 357 0.04 -18.25 3.69
C ASN A 357 -0.16 -17.54 5.04
N PRO A 358 0.91 -17.27 5.81
CA PRO A 358 0.78 -16.66 7.13
C PRO A 358 0.11 -15.28 7.11
N GLU A 359 0.23 -14.52 6.02
CA GLU A 359 -0.42 -13.23 5.80
C GLU A 359 -1.93 -13.30 5.56
N MET A 360 -2.48 -14.50 5.34
CA MET A 360 -3.91 -14.76 5.16
C MET A 360 -4.58 -15.16 6.48
N ILE A 361 -3.93 -14.92 7.64
CA ILE A 361 -4.42 -15.32 8.97
C ILE A 361 -5.87 -14.87 9.25
N VAL A 362 -6.26 -13.67 8.80
CA VAL A 362 -7.62 -13.16 8.97
C VAL A 362 -8.62 -14.02 8.19
N ASP A 363 -8.29 -14.34 6.95
CA ASP A 363 -9.13 -15.14 6.08
C ASP A 363 -9.20 -16.59 6.57
N ILE A 364 -8.09 -17.14 7.08
CA ILE A 364 -8.07 -18.44 7.76
C ILE A 364 -9.01 -18.45 8.99
N TRP A 365 -9.07 -17.35 9.74
CA TRP A 365 -9.99 -17.22 10.88
C TRP A 365 -11.46 -17.13 10.45
N LYS A 366 -11.77 -16.37 9.40
CA LYS A 366 -13.12 -16.29 8.82
C LYS A 366 -13.58 -17.64 8.29
N ALA A 367 -12.72 -18.31 7.51
CA ALA A 367 -13.00 -19.66 7.00
C ALA A 367 -13.28 -20.68 8.11
N ASN A 368 -12.59 -20.57 9.26
CA ASN A 368 -12.87 -21.39 10.44
C ASN A 368 -14.21 -21.06 11.11
N GLU A 369 -14.62 -19.80 11.09
CA GLU A 369 -15.95 -19.35 11.55
C GLU A 369 -17.04 -19.90 10.62
N ASP A 370 -16.83 -19.82 9.30
CA ASP A 370 -17.76 -20.34 8.31
C ASP A 370 -17.91 -21.86 8.38
N GLN A 371 -16.82 -22.57 8.68
CA GLN A 371 -16.87 -24.00 8.96
C GLN A 371 -17.79 -24.29 10.16
N LYS A 372 -17.74 -23.46 11.20
CA LYS A 372 -18.59 -23.60 12.39
C LYS A 372 -20.06 -23.33 12.03
N LYS A 373 -20.34 -22.25 11.31
CA LYS A 373 -21.71 -21.94 10.82
C LYS A 373 -22.25 -23.10 9.98
N ALA A 374 -21.46 -23.61 9.04
CA ALA A 374 -21.85 -24.73 8.20
C ALA A 374 -22.15 -26.00 9.02
N PHE A 375 -21.37 -26.28 10.07
CA PHE A 375 -21.64 -27.39 10.97
C PHE A 375 -22.97 -27.22 11.72
N GLU A 376 -23.22 -26.05 12.33
CA GLU A 376 -24.46 -25.74 13.04
C GLU A 376 -25.69 -25.83 12.12
N MET A 377 -25.56 -25.31 10.91
CA MET A 377 -26.60 -25.38 9.88
C MET A 377 -26.81 -26.81 9.35
N THR A 378 -25.75 -27.63 9.29
CA THR A 378 -25.88 -29.06 8.97
C THR A 378 -26.68 -29.79 10.05
N GLU A 379 -26.55 -29.41 11.32
CA GLU A 379 -27.38 -30.00 12.37
C GLU A 379 -28.86 -29.69 12.18
N LYS A 380 -29.19 -28.45 11.81
CA LYS A 380 -30.54 -28.02 11.43
C LYS A 380 -31.04 -28.85 10.24
N PHE A 381 -30.27 -28.89 9.15
CA PHE A 381 -30.61 -29.64 7.94
C PHE A 381 -30.89 -31.13 8.24
N CYS A 382 -30.01 -31.81 8.98
CA CYS A 382 -30.19 -33.22 9.30
C CYS A 382 -31.34 -33.49 10.27
N LYS A 383 -31.70 -32.53 11.12
CA LYS A 383 -32.88 -32.65 11.98
C LYS A 383 -34.17 -32.54 11.18
N GLU A 384 -34.18 -31.69 10.15
CA GLU A 384 -35.30 -31.51 9.23
C GLU A 384 -35.39 -32.66 8.21
N ASN A 385 -34.26 -33.27 7.85
CA ASN A 385 -34.14 -34.32 6.84
C ASN A 385 -33.41 -35.58 7.37
N PRO A 386 -33.98 -36.31 8.33
CA PRO A 386 -33.29 -37.42 9.00
C PRO A 386 -32.94 -38.58 8.05
N ASP A 387 -33.71 -38.79 6.98
CA ASP A 387 -33.49 -39.87 6.00
C ASP A 387 -32.29 -39.61 5.08
N LEU A 388 -31.85 -38.34 4.97
CA LEU A 388 -30.72 -37.93 4.15
C LEU A 388 -29.39 -37.93 4.91
N CYS A 389 -29.44 -38.06 6.25
CA CYS A 389 -28.25 -37.99 7.10
C CYS A 389 -27.98 -39.32 7.80
N SER A 390 -26.74 -39.80 7.69
CA SER A 390 -26.29 -40.92 8.51
C SER A 390 -26.15 -40.48 9.98
N LYS A 391 -26.22 -41.41 10.93
CA LYS A 391 -26.03 -41.10 12.36
C LYS A 391 -24.66 -40.46 12.66
N GLN A 392 -23.66 -40.77 11.85
CA GLN A 392 -22.31 -40.22 11.95
C GLN A 392 -22.13 -38.95 11.13
N ARG A 393 -23.13 -38.59 10.29
CA ARG A 393 -23.10 -37.47 9.33
C ARG A 393 -21.85 -37.46 8.44
N HIS A 394 -21.31 -38.65 8.18
CA HIS A 394 -20.12 -38.92 7.38
C HIS A 394 -20.53 -39.66 6.11
N ASN A 395 -19.96 -39.30 4.96
CA ASN A 395 -20.24 -39.85 3.64
C ASN A 395 -21.75 -39.98 3.35
N CYS A 396 -22.51 -38.93 3.67
CA CYS A 396 -23.96 -38.84 3.47
C CYS A 396 -24.35 -37.45 2.97
N MET A 397 -25.63 -37.22 2.68
CA MET A 397 -26.05 -35.94 2.11
C MET A 397 -25.84 -34.75 3.08
N GLY A 398 -25.92 -34.99 4.40
CA GLY A 398 -25.54 -33.97 5.38
C GLY A 398 -24.06 -33.60 5.33
N ASP A 399 -23.21 -34.52 4.89
CA ASP A 399 -21.78 -34.30 4.69
C ASP A 399 -21.54 -33.43 3.45
N ALA A 400 -22.12 -33.86 2.32
CA ALA A 400 -22.11 -33.12 1.07
C ALA A 400 -22.65 -31.68 1.24
N PHE A 401 -23.77 -31.53 1.96
CA PHE A 401 -24.35 -30.24 2.33
C PHE A 401 -23.35 -29.37 3.11
N ARG A 402 -22.67 -29.94 4.11
CA ARG A 402 -21.71 -29.21 4.94
C ARG A 402 -20.53 -28.69 4.12
N HIS A 403 -19.96 -29.53 3.25
CA HIS A 403 -18.85 -29.17 2.37
C HIS A 403 -19.24 -28.06 1.39
N ALA A 404 -20.39 -28.21 0.74
CA ALA A 404 -20.94 -27.20 -0.16
C ALA A 404 -21.24 -25.88 0.56
N LEU A 405 -21.92 -25.90 1.71
CA LEU A 405 -22.25 -24.69 2.44
C LEU A 405 -21.01 -23.98 2.99
N TRP A 406 -20.05 -24.72 3.54
CA TRP A 406 -18.79 -24.13 4.00
C TRP A 406 -18.08 -23.39 2.88
N ASN A 407 -17.98 -24.01 1.69
CA ASN A 407 -17.36 -23.39 0.53
C ASN A 407 -18.16 -22.21 -0.03
N ALA A 408 -19.49 -22.26 0.01
CA ALA A 408 -20.34 -21.14 -0.40
C ALA A 408 -20.13 -19.92 0.50
N LEU A 409 -20.03 -20.12 1.82
CA LEU A 409 -19.72 -19.06 2.77
C LEU A 409 -18.29 -18.53 2.61
N MET A 410 -17.31 -19.43 2.40
CA MET A 410 -15.92 -19.02 2.18
C MET A 410 -15.75 -18.19 0.90
N GLU A 411 -16.43 -18.51 -0.19
CA GLU A 411 -16.36 -17.70 -1.43
C GLU A 411 -16.81 -16.25 -1.18
N ARG A 412 -17.77 -16.04 -0.27
CA ARG A 412 -18.20 -14.70 0.15
C ARG A 412 -17.16 -13.99 1.02
N ASP A 413 -16.58 -14.70 1.99
CA ASP A 413 -15.82 -14.07 3.08
C ASP A 413 -14.30 -14.04 2.86
N VAL A 414 -13.78 -14.95 2.03
CA VAL A 414 -12.34 -15.12 1.73
C VAL A 414 -12.02 -15.30 0.24
N ASP A 415 -13.03 -15.23 -0.64
CA ASP A 415 -12.89 -15.16 -2.11
C ASP A 415 -12.02 -16.30 -2.69
N GLU A 416 -11.16 -16.03 -3.69
CA GLU A 416 -10.32 -17.02 -4.38
C GLU A 416 -9.50 -17.93 -3.43
N PHE A 417 -9.14 -17.44 -2.25
CA PHE A 417 -8.39 -18.22 -1.25
C PHE A 417 -9.19 -19.40 -0.68
N ALA A 418 -10.53 -19.39 -0.81
CA ALA A 418 -11.41 -20.50 -0.46
C ALA A 418 -11.00 -21.81 -1.13
N VAL A 419 -10.56 -21.74 -2.40
CA VAL A 419 -10.15 -22.91 -3.18
C VAL A 419 -8.95 -23.60 -2.54
N GLU A 420 -7.94 -22.82 -2.15
CA GLU A 420 -6.73 -23.35 -1.55
C GLU A 420 -7.00 -23.96 -0.18
N ILE A 421 -7.78 -23.26 0.67
CA ILE A 421 -8.19 -23.76 1.99
C ILE A 421 -8.91 -25.12 1.84
N ALA A 422 -9.92 -25.19 0.98
CA ALA A 422 -10.73 -26.38 0.79
C ALA A 422 -9.89 -27.53 0.21
N ASN A 423 -9.09 -27.28 -0.83
CA ASN A 423 -8.29 -28.34 -1.47
C ASN A 423 -7.20 -28.87 -0.54
N ASN A 424 -6.55 -27.99 0.24
CA ASN A 424 -5.60 -28.40 1.24
C ASN A 424 -6.28 -29.21 2.35
N HIS A 425 -7.50 -28.84 2.80
CA HIS A 425 -8.27 -29.60 3.77
C HIS A 425 -8.45 -31.08 3.35
N GLU A 426 -8.63 -31.33 2.05
CA GLU A 426 -8.77 -32.69 1.50
C GLU A 426 -7.43 -33.42 1.29
N LEU A 427 -6.29 -32.88 1.72
CA LEU A 427 -4.99 -33.60 1.74
C LEU A 427 -4.89 -34.59 2.90
N ASN A 428 -5.85 -34.56 3.83
CA ASN A 428 -5.86 -35.45 4.98
C ASN A 428 -6.05 -36.92 4.56
N PRO A 429 -5.44 -37.90 5.25
CA PRO A 429 -5.54 -39.31 4.87
C PRO A 429 -6.99 -39.84 4.91
N GLY A 430 -7.47 -40.37 3.79
CA GLY A 430 -8.81 -40.93 3.65
C GLY A 430 -8.98 -41.76 2.37
N PRO A 431 -10.13 -42.44 2.18
CA PRO A 431 -10.47 -43.11 0.92
C PRO A 431 -10.50 -42.14 -0.26
N VAL A 432 -10.11 -42.60 -1.45
CA VAL A 432 -10.08 -41.77 -2.66
C VAL A 432 -11.49 -41.29 -3.02
N GLU A 433 -12.48 -42.15 -2.88
CA GLU A 433 -13.87 -41.85 -3.21
C GLU A 433 -14.49 -40.78 -2.31
N GLU A 434 -14.10 -40.76 -1.02
CA GLU A 434 -14.48 -39.72 -0.05
C GLU A 434 -13.89 -38.37 -0.46
N LYS A 435 -12.59 -38.36 -0.74
CA LYS A 435 -11.90 -37.17 -1.24
C LYS A 435 -12.51 -36.61 -2.54
N GLU A 436 -12.88 -37.48 -3.48
CA GLU A 436 -13.52 -37.05 -4.73
C GLU A 436 -14.91 -36.43 -4.50
N MET A 437 -15.67 -36.97 -3.53
CA MET A 437 -16.96 -36.43 -3.12
C MET A 437 -16.81 -35.05 -2.47
N ASP A 438 -15.87 -34.92 -1.52
CA ASP A 438 -15.62 -33.66 -0.83
C ASP A 438 -15.13 -32.57 -1.79
N LEU A 439 -14.16 -32.88 -2.67
CA LEU A 439 -13.68 -31.94 -3.68
C LEU A 439 -14.80 -31.47 -4.63
N PHE A 440 -15.66 -32.39 -5.06
CA PHE A 440 -16.80 -32.06 -5.92
C PHE A 440 -17.81 -31.14 -5.22
N ASN A 441 -18.17 -31.45 -3.98
CA ASN A 441 -19.12 -30.66 -3.21
C ASN A 441 -18.52 -29.30 -2.80
N ASN A 442 -17.21 -29.24 -2.51
CA ASN A 442 -16.48 -28.01 -2.28
C ASN A 442 -16.55 -27.08 -3.51
N GLU A 443 -16.31 -27.60 -4.72
CA GLU A 443 -16.41 -26.85 -5.98
C GLU A 443 -17.83 -26.30 -6.21
N LYS A 444 -18.85 -27.14 -6.02
CA LYS A 444 -20.25 -26.74 -6.17
C LYS A 444 -20.67 -25.67 -5.17
N GLY A 445 -20.19 -25.77 -3.94
CA GLY A 445 -20.35 -24.74 -2.93
C GLY A 445 -19.82 -23.38 -3.39
N ARG A 446 -18.59 -23.34 -3.92
CA ARG A 446 -17.98 -22.10 -4.43
C ARG A 446 -18.75 -21.52 -5.61
N GLU A 447 -19.23 -22.35 -6.54
CA GLU A 447 -20.08 -21.88 -7.65
C GLU A 447 -21.34 -21.17 -7.14
N ILE A 448 -22.04 -21.76 -6.16
CA ILE A 448 -23.24 -21.17 -5.55
C ILE A 448 -22.88 -19.88 -4.81
N GLY A 449 -21.80 -19.90 -4.01
CA GLY A 449 -21.34 -18.76 -3.24
C GLY A 449 -21.02 -17.56 -4.12
N ARG A 450 -20.32 -17.79 -5.25
CA ARG A 450 -19.93 -16.73 -6.19
C ARG A 450 -21.15 -16.05 -6.80
N LEU A 451 -22.15 -16.83 -7.23
CA LEU A 451 -23.39 -16.27 -7.79
C LEU A 451 -24.10 -15.35 -6.79
N LEU A 452 -24.25 -15.80 -5.54
CA LEU A 452 -24.88 -15.01 -4.48
C LEU A 452 -24.04 -13.77 -4.11
N HIS A 453 -22.73 -13.92 -4.07
CA HIS A 453 -21.80 -12.84 -3.75
C HIS A 453 -21.82 -11.75 -4.84
N ASP A 454 -21.83 -12.13 -6.11
CA ASP A 454 -21.95 -11.23 -7.26
C ASP A 454 -23.28 -10.46 -7.27
N GLU A 455 -24.35 -11.05 -6.73
CA GLU A 455 -25.65 -10.40 -6.49
C GLU A 455 -25.67 -9.47 -5.25
N GLY A 456 -24.56 -9.42 -4.50
CA GLY A 456 -24.42 -8.60 -3.29
C GLY A 456 -25.11 -9.18 -2.06
N ILE A 457 -25.47 -10.46 -2.07
CA ILE A 457 -26.16 -11.14 -0.96
C ILE A 457 -25.15 -11.49 0.14
N LYS A 458 -25.45 -11.06 1.37
CA LYS A 458 -24.61 -11.27 2.57
C LYS A 458 -25.24 -12.11 3.67
N ASP A 459 -26.49 -12.52 3.51
CA ASP A 459 -27.26 -13.22 4.54
C ASP A 459 -26.95 -14.73 4.55
N ASP A 460 -26.53 -15.28 5.69
CA ASP A 460 -26.17 -16.71 5.80
C ASP A 460 -27.35 -17.64 5.46
N GLU A 461 -28.59 -17.25 5.78
CA GLU A 461 -29.79 -18.08 5.50
C GLU A 461 -30.11 -18.15 4.00
N ALA A 462 -29.72 -17.13 3.21
CA ALA A 462 -29.83 -17.18 1.76
C ALA A 462 -28.87 -18.23 1.16
N TYR A 463 -27.63 -18.29 1.65
CA TYR A 463 -26.65 -19.30 1.23
C TYR A 463 -27.09 -20.70 1.67
N TYR A 464 -27.59 -20.85 2.90
CA TYR A 464 -28.19 -22.09 3.39
C TYR A 464 -29.27 -22.63 2.44
N LYS A 465 -30.24 -21.78 2.06
CA LYS A 465 -31.35 -22.16 1.16
C LYS A 465 -30.86 -22.55 -0.22
N ALA A 466 -29.95 -21.76 -0.81
CA ALA A 466 -29.41 -22.06 -2.14
C ALA A 466 -28.70 -23.42 -2.18
N VAL A 467 -27.97 -23.78 -1.12
CA VAL A 467 -27.31 -25.08 -1.01
C VAL A 467 -28.32 -26.21 -0.77
N ILE A 468 -29.39 -25.98 0.01
CA ILE A 468 -30.50 -26.96 0.13
C ILE A 468 -31.15 -27.21 -1.22
N ASP A 469 -31.48 -26.17 -1.98
CA ASP A 469 -32.11 -26.31 -3.29
C ASP A 469 -31.22 -27.15 -4.23
N ALA A 470 -29.90 -26.97 -4.14
CA ALA A 470 -28.92 -27.79 -4.87
C ALA A 470 -28.93 -29.27 -4.41
N VAL A 471 -29.02 -29.53 -3.09
CA VAL A 471 -29.15 -30.89 -2.52
C VAL A 471 -30.45 -31.57 -2.99
N GLU A 472 -31.58 -30.90 -2.87
CA GLU A 472 -32.92 -31.45 -3.15
C GLU A 472 -33.14 -31.72 -4.64
N SER A 473 -32.44 -30.99 -5.53
CA SER A 473 -32.51 -31.18 -6.98
C SER A 473 -31.88 -32.48 -7.51
N LEU A 474 -31.26 -33.30 -6.64
CA LEU A 474 -30.70 -34.65 -6.91
C LEU A 474 -29.69 -34.74 -8.08
N LYS A 475 -29.13 -33.63 -8.58
CA LYS A 475 -28.26 -33.64 -9.77
C LYS A 475 -26.87 -33.02 -9.60
N THR A 476 -26.58 -32.39 -8.47
CA THR A 476 -25.38 -31.53 -8.36
C THR A 476 -24.47 -31.80 -7.18
N LEU A 477 -24.86 -32.59 -6.18
CA LEU A 477 -24.00 -32.97 -5.04
C LEU A 477 -23.88 -34.50 -4.98
N LYS A 478 -22.70 -35.00 -4.60
CA LYS A 478 -22.38 -36.44 -4.58
C LYS A 478 -22.27 -36.99 -3.18
#